data_AF-A0A927W0U9-F1
#
_entry.id   AF-A0A927W0U9-F1
#
_cell.length_a   1.000
_cell.length_b   1.000
_cell.length_c   1.000
_cell.angle_alpha   90.00
_cell.angle_beta   90.00
_cell.angle_gamma   90.00
#
_symmetry.space_group_name_H-M   'P 1'
#
loop_
_entity.id
_entity.type
_entity.pdbx_description
1 polymer ?
#
loop_
_entity_poly.entity_id
_entity_poly.type
_entity_poly.pdbx_seq_one_letter_code
_entity_poly.pdbx_strand_id
1 'polypeptide(L)'
;MKPIYYLQTDHRWAEIDYSAKGEKTTIGESGCGPSCMAMIIATLRDPTVTPIETSVWALKYGYKALRQGTYYSYFAAAGAEYDISVIRVNTTNLYGRNSIQTKRTHLKAAEAIKSGNWIIACMGKGNWTQSGHYVLAYQIKDDKVYINDPQSTKSERICADVGLWQSQVKYYWIVEMDNGGEENEMAQLRYEKLQDIPNDYGFRTIIETLMNAEIIKGDGSDSQGNNDVIDLSLDQVRIFVILYRGGAFDRKLLEKGLEPAVKI
;
A
#
# COMPACT_ATOMS: atom_id res chain seq x y z
N MET A 1 1.02 -10.51 8.36
CA MET A 1 1.00 -11.95 7.99
C MET A 1 2.18 -12.28 7.09
N LYS A 2 2.80 -13.46 7.21
CA LYS A 2 3.89 -13.91 6.31
C LYS A 2 3.31 -14.76 5.15
N PRO A 3 3.63 -14.48 3.88
CA PRO A 3 3.16 -15.27 2.75
C PRO A 3 3.76 -16.67 2.70
N ILE A 4 2.99 -17.60 2.13
CA ILE A 4 3.52 -18.88 1.62
C ILE A 4 4.70 -18.56 0.70
N TYR A 5 5.75 -19.37 0.78
CA TYR A 5 6.96 -19.16 0.00
C TYR A 5 7.13 -20.22 -1.06
N TYR A 6 7.09 -19.81 -2.33
CA TYR A 6 7.41 -20.65 -3.47
C TYR A 6 8.71 -20.22 -4.13
N LEU A 7 9.58 -21.20 -4.41
CA LEU A 7 10.75 -20.99 -5.24
C LEU A 7 10.38 -21.36 -6.67
N GLN A 8 10.54 -20.45 -7.63
CA GLN A 8 10.34 -20.74 -9.06
C GLN A 8 11.24 -21.90 -9.53
N THR A 9 12.38 -22.11 -8.85
CA THR A 9 13.35 -23.17 -9.11
C THR A 9 13.08 -24.49 -8.38
N ASP A 10 11.94 -24.62 -7.71
CA ASP A 10 11.52 -25.88 -7.11
C ASP A 10 11.24 -26.94 -8.19
N HIS A 11 11.81 -28.13 -8.03
CA HIS A 11 11.70 -29.26 -8.96
C HIS A 11 10.28 -29.63 -9.37
N ARG A 12 9.26 -29.31 -8.56
CA ARG A 12 7.85 -29.57 -8.87
C ARG A 12 7.36 -28.82 -10.11
N TRP A 13 7.97 -27.68 -10.44
CA TRP A 13 7.53 -26.83 -11.55
C TRP A 13 8.66 -26.16 -12.34
N ALA A 14 9.90 -26.16 -11.85
CA ALA A 14 11.02 -25.44 -12.47
C ALA A 14 11.24 -25.77 -13.95
N GLU A 15 10.96 -27.01 -14.36
CA GLU A 15 11.15 -27.50 -15.73
C GLU A 15 9.92 -27.35 -16.63
N ILE A 16 8.80 -26.84 -16.09
CA ILE A 16 7.57 -26.64 -16.86
C ILE A 16 7.76 -25.44 -17.80
N ASP A 17 7.29 -25.58 -19.03
CA ASP A 17 7.39 -24.56 -20.07
C ASP A 17 6.72 -23.25 -19.65
N TYR A 18 7.42 -22.15 -19.85
CA TYR A 18 6.87 -20.81 -19.70
C TYR A 18 7.24 -19.94 -20.90
N SER A 19 7.12 -20.48 -22.11
CA SER A 19 7.63 -19.85 -23.34
C SER A 19 6.58 -19.01 -24.06
N ALA A 20 6.93 -17.78 -24.43
CA ALA A 20 6.24 -17.07 -25.50
C ALA A 20 6.62 -17.65 -26.88
N LYS A 21 5.84 -17.28 -27.91
CA LYS A 21 6.15 -17.68 -29.28
C LYS A 21 7.53 -17.13 -29.70
N GLY A 22 8.44 -18.02 -30.10
CA GLY A 22 9.79 -17.65 -30.56
C GLY A 22 10.85 -17.62 -29.46
N GLU A 23 10.57 -18.16 -28.29
CA GLU A 23 11.55 -18.44 -27.24
C GLU A 23 11.37 -19.86 -26.68
N LYS A 24 12.36 -20.30 -25.88
CA LYS A 24 12.28 -21.51 -25.06
C LYS A 24 12.79 -21.15 -23.67
N THR A 25 11.94 -21.25 -22.67
CA THR A 25 12.27 -21.00 -21.27
C THR A 25 11.31 -21.77 -20.35
N THR A 26 11.64 -21.83 -19.08
CA THR A 26 10.83 -22.52 -18.06
C THR A 26 10.40 -21.58 -16.94
N ILE A 27 9.52 -22.07 -16.05
CA ILE A 27 9.18 -21.36 -14.80
C ILE A 27 10.44 -21.11 -13.97
N GLY A 28 11.37 -22.07 -13.92
CA GLY A 28 12.63 -21.95 -13.19
C GLY A 28 13.50 -20.78 -13.65
N GLU A 29 13.50 -20.49 -14.95
CA GLU A 29 14.31 -19.42 -15.53
C GLU A 29 13.61 -18.06 -15.54
N SER A 30 12.30 -18.04 -15.86
CA SER A 30 11.57 -16.81 -16.22
C SER A 30 10.28 -16.57 -15.42
N GLY A 31 9.97 -17.43 -14.45
CA GLY A 31 8.69 -17.47 -13.72
C GLY A 31 8.61 -16.61 -12.45
N CYS A 32 9.47 -15.60 -12.26
CA CYS A 32 9.51 -14.81 -11.02
C CYS A 32 8.21 -14.04 -10.74
N GLY A 33 7.56 -13.50 -11.77
CA GLY A 33 6.27 -12.80 -11.66
C GLY A 33 5.13 -13.74 -11.24
N PRO A 34 4.86 -14.82 -11.99
CA PRO A 34 3.84 -15.81 -11.65
C PRO A 34 4.08 -16.46 -10.29
N SER A 35 5.34 -16.70 -9.91
CA SER A 35 5.67 -17.24 -8.59
C SER A 35 5.32 -16.26 -7.47
N CYS A 36 5.61 -14.96 -7.63
CA CYS A 36 5.15 -13.93 -6.68
C CYS A 36 3.61 -13.93 -6.58
N MET A 37 2.90 -14.00 -7.71
CA MET A 37 1.45 -14.01 -7.73
C MET A 37 0.87 -15.27 -7.08
N ALA A 38 1.49 -16.43 -7.30
CA ALA A 38 1.09 -17.69 -6.68
C ALA A 38 1.22 -17.63 -5.16
N MET A 39 2.31 -17.04 -4.64
CA MET A 39 2.46 -16.84 -3.18
C MET A 39 1.34 -15.99 -2.60
N ILE A 40 0.91 -14.95 -3.32
CA ILE A 40 -0.18 -14.07 -2.91
C ILE A 40 -1.51 -14.84 -2.90
N ILE A 41 -1.89 -15.42 -4.03
CA ILE A 41 -3.18 -16.13 -4.18
C ILE A 41 -3.26 -17.31 -3.21
N ALA A 42 -2.18 -18.09 -3.10
CA ALA A 42 -2.12 -19.23 -2.20
C ALA A 42 -2.32 -18.86 -0.73
N THR A 43 -1.84 -17.68 -0.33
CA THR A 43 -1.99 -17.25 1.05
C THR A 43 -3.37 -16.63 1.31
N LEU A 44 -3.92 -15.89 0.35
CA LEU A 44 -5.11 -15.06 0.59
C LEU A 44 -6.43 -15.68 0.18
N ARG A 45 -6.43 -16.64 -0.76
CA ARG A 45 -7.66 -17.09 -1.42
C ARG A 45 -7.72 -18.60 -1.56
N ASP A 46 -6.71 -19.19 -2.18
CA ASP A 46 -6.73 -20.60 -2.55
C ASP A 46 -5.36 -21.24 -2.37
N PRO A 47 -5.11 -21.96 -1.25
CA PRO A 47 -3.83 -22.57 -0.95
C PRO A 47 -3.40 -23.66 -1.94
N THR A 48 -4.27 -24.07 -2.87
CA THR A 48 -3.93 -25.03 -3.93
C THR A 48 -3.21 -24.39 -5.11
N VAL A 49 -3.26 -23.06 -5.25
CA VAL A 49 -2.62 -22.34 -6.36
C VAL A 49 -1.09 -22.38 -6.21
N THR A 50 -0.41 -22.80 -7.27
CA THR A 50 1.04 -22.91 -7.36
C THR A 50 1.59 -22.04 -8.50
N PRO A 51 2.92 -21.94 -8.66
CA PRO A 51 3.51 -21.27 -9.81
C PRO A 51 3.08 -21.84 -11.17
N ILE A 52 2.58 -23.08 -11.21
CA ILE A 52 2.08 -23.72 -12.44
C ILE A 52 0.82 -22.98 -12.92
N GLU A 53 -0.20 -22.86 -12.07
CA GLU A 53 -1.50 -22.28 -12.42
C GLU A 53 -1.34 -20.82 -12.86
N THR A 54 -0.54 -20.04 -12.11
CA THR A 54 -0.32 -18.63 -12.42
C THR A 54 0.49 -18.41 -13.69
N SER A 55 1.42 -19.33 -14.02
CA SER A 55 2.21 -19.29 -15.26
C SER A 55 1.37 -19.70 -16.48
N VAL A 56 0.56 -20.75 -16.35
CA VAL A 56 -0.38 -21.19 -17.39
C VAL A 56 -1.39 -20.08 -17.68
N TRP A 57 -1.93 -19.44 -16.65
CA TRP A 57 -2.82 -18.29 -16.82
C TRP A 57 -2.11 -17.14 -17.53
N ALA A 58 -0.88 -16.82 -17.12
CA ALA A 58 -0.09 -15.78 -17.79
C ALA A 58 0.14 -16.06 -19.29
N LEU A 59 0.40 -17.32 -19.68
CA LEU A 59 0.52 -17.70 -21.09
C LEU A 59 -0.81 -17.57 -21.84
N LYS A 60 -1.90 -18.12 -21.25
CA LYS A 60 -3.24 -18.13 -21.84
C LYS A 60 -3.74 -16.73 -22.21
N TYR A 61 -3.48 -15.74 -21.36
CA TYR A 61 -3.94 -14.36 -21.55
C TYR A 61 -2.85 -13.43 -22.10
N GLY A 62 -1.72 -13.96 -22.58
CA GLY A 62 -0.70 -13.18 -23.29
C GLY A 62 0.17 -12.28 -22.41
N TYR A 63 0.31 -12.61 -21.12
CA TYR A 63 1.13 -11.87 -20.17
C TYR A 63 2.61 -12.29 -20.13
N LYS A 64 3.00 -13.37 -20.80
CA LYS A 64 4.42 -13.71 -21.00
C LYS A 64 5.06 -12.74 -21.99
N ALA A 65 6.08 -12.01 -21.53
CA ALA A 65 6.85 -11.08 -22.34
C ALA A 65 8.04 -11.79 -22.99
N LEU A 66 8.14 -11.72 -24.32
CA LEU A 66 9.20 -12.35 -25.11
C LEU A 66 10.60 -11.87 -24.67
N ARG A 67 11.50 -12.82 -24.41
CA ARG A 67 12.90 -12.67 -23.95
C ARG A 67 13.06 -11.92 -22.63
N GLN A 68 11.98 -11.85 -21.85
CA GLN A 68 11.92 -11.27 -20.52
C GLN A 68 11.20 -12.27 -19.60
N GLY A 69 10.53 -11.79 -18.55
CA GLY A 69 9.60 -12.60 -17.77
C GLY A 69 8.15 -12.26 -18.16
N THR A 70 7.48 -11.52 -17.27
CA THR A 70 6.04 -11.27 -17.33
C THR A 70 5.76 -9.78 -17.42
N TYR A 71 4.74 -9.39 -18.20
CA TYR A 71 4.35 -7.99 -18.40
C TYR A 71 3.86 -7.32 -17.11
N TYR A 72 4.10 -6.02 -16.99
CA TYR A 72 3.68 -5.20 -15.84
C TYR A 72 2.17 -5.16 -15.58
N SER A 73 1.36 -5.34 -16.62
CA SER A 73 -0.11 -5.38 -16.55
C SER A 73 -0.65 -6.69 -15.98
N TYR A 74 0.19 -7.72 -15.85
CA TYR A 74 -0.19 -9.04 -15.37
C TYR A 74 -0.80 -9.02 -13.97
N PHE A 75 -0.16 -8.34 -13.01
CA PHE A 75 -0.53 -8.49 -11.60
C PHE A 75 -1.95 -7.99 -11.29
N ALA A 76 -2.35 -6.86 -11.87
CA ALA A 76 -3.71 -6.34 -11.68
C ALA A 76 -4.76 -7.29 -12.28
N ALA A 77 -4.48 -7.86 -13.46
CA ALA A 77 -5.41 -8.78 -14.12
C ALA A 77 -5.48 -10.13 -13.40
N ALA A 78 -4.34 -10.71 -13.04
CA ALA A 78 -4.28 -11.97 -12.31
C ALA A 78 -4.86 -11.85 -10.90
N GLY A 79 -4.70 -10.71 -10.23
CA GLY A 79 -5.33 -10.45 -8.93
C GLY A 79 -6.84 -10.36 -9.01
N ALA A 80 -7.37 -9.70 -10.04
CA ALA A 80 -8.80 -9.54 -10.24
C ALA A 80 -9.55 -10.88 -10.40
N GLU A 81 -8.92 -11.92 -10.96
CA GLU A 81 -9.51 -13.27 -11.06
C GLU A 81 -9.77 -13.94 -9.70
N TYR A 82 -9.13 -13.42 -8.64
CA TYR A 82 -9.22 -13.95 -7.28
C TYR A 82 -9.72 -12.88 -6.29
N ASP A 83 -10.34 -11.80 -6.78
CA ASP A 83 -10.81 -10.67 -5.97
C ASP A 83 -9.71 -10.06 -5.09
N ILE A 84 -8.48 -9.96 -5.63
CA ILE A 84 -7.33 -9.32 -4.98
C ILE A 84 -7.00 -8.02 -5.71
N SER A 85 -7.08 -6.89 -5.00
CA SER A 85 -6.69 -5.59 -5.55
C SER A 85 -5.17 -5.47 -5.63
N VAL A 86 -4.66 -5.24 -6.84
CA VAL A 86 -3.23 -5.01 -7.09
C VAL A 86 -3.01 -3.72 -7.88
N ILE A 87 -2.43 -2.73 -7.22
CA ILE A 87 -2.32 -1.36 -7.72
C ILE A 87 -0.87 -1.02 -8.04
N ARG A 88 -0.59 -0.71 -9.32
CA ARG A 88 0.74 -0.21 -9.73
C ARG A 88 0.97 1.20 -9.18
N VAL A 89 2.07 1.40 -8.47
CA VAL A 89 2.34 2.67 -7.77
C VAL A 89 3.02 3.70 -8.68
N ASN A 90 3.81 3.25 -9.65
CA ASN A 90 4.61 4.13 -10.50
C ASN A 90 4.73 3.62 -11.95
N THR A 91 4.73 4.57 -12.89
CA THR A 91 4.96 4.35 -14.33
C THR A 91 6.39 4.64 -14.76
N THR A 92 7.08 5.49 -13.99
CA THR A 92 8.47 5.89 -14.23
C THR A 92 9.43 4.96 -13.48
N ASN A 93 10.49 4.49 -14.15
CA ASN A 93 11.53 3.66 -13.54
C ASN A 93 12.25 4.43 -12.40
N LEU A 94 12.32 3.85 -11.20
CA LEU A 94 12.95 4.46 -10.02
C LEU A 94 14.43 4.07 -9.82
N TYR A 95 14.94 3.09 -10.56
CA TYR A 95 16.24 2.49 -10.31
C TYR A 95 17.37 3.52 -10.30
N GLY A 96 18.12 3.60 -9.19
CA GLY A 96 19.23 4.53 -8.99
C GLY A 96 18.83 6.01 -8.98
N ARG A 97 17.54 6.36 -8.89
CA ARG A 97 17.08 7.76 -8.89
C ARG A 97 16.91 8.29 -7.48
N ASN A 98 17.17 9.59 -7.30
CA ASN A 98 17.09 10.27 -5.99
C ASN A 98 16.20 11.53 -6.01
N SER A 99 15.20 11.58 -6.89
CA SER A 99 14.29 12.73 -6.96
C SER A 99 13.28 12.73 -5.80
N ILE A 100 12.69 13.90 -5.50
CA ILE A 100 11.61 14.03 -4.50
C ILE A 100 10.46 13.05 -4.81
N GLN A 101 10.06 12.94 -6.09
CA GLN A 101 9.03 11.99 -6.51
C GLN A 101 9.42 10.53 -6.25
N THR A 102 10.69 10.19 -6.45
CA THR A 102 11.22 8.83 -6.18
C THR A 102 11.14 8.53 -4.68
N LYS A 103 11.59 9.46 -3.82
CA LYS A 103 11.49 9.35 -2.36
C LYS A 103 10.04 9.18 -1.89
N ARG A 104 9.11 9.99 -2.41
CA ARG A 104 7.67 9.86 -2.09
C ARG A 104 7.10 8.50 -2.48
N THR A 105 7.53 7.97 -3.62
CA THR A 105 7.08 6.64 -4.10
C THR A 105 7.62 5.53 -3.20
N HIS A 106 8.88 5.62 -2.78
CA HIS A 106 9.48 4.71 -1.81
C HIS A 106 8.80 4.76 -0.43
N LEU A 107 8.48 5.96 0.06
CA LEU A 107 7.74 6.15 1.30
C LEU A 107 6.34 5.50 1.22
N LYS A 108 5.60 5.75 0.15
CA LYS A 108 4.28 5.14 -0.07
C LYS A 108 4.34 3.61 -0.05
N ALA A 109 5.34 3.00 -0.69
CA ALA A 109 5.51 1.55 -0.68
C ALA A 109 5.87 1.02 0.72
N ALA A 110 6.72 1.72 1.46
CA ALA A 110 7.09 1.34 2.82
C ALA A 110 5.93 1.49 3.82
N GLU A 111 5.15 2.56 3.71
CA GLU A 111 3.93 2.78 4.49
C GLU A 111 2.89 1.71 4.22
N ALA A 112 2.67 1.33 2.94
CA ALA A 112 1.76 0.24 2.61
C ALA A 112 2.13 -1.06 3.33
N ILE A 113 3.42 -1.44 3.35
CA ILE A 113 3.88 -2.63 4.09
C ILE A 113 3.63 -2.50 5.59
N LYS A 114 3.87 -1.31 6.17
CA LYS A 114 3.63 -1.05 7.59
C LYS A 114 2.14 -1.11 7.95
N SER A 115 1.25 -0.75 7.01
CA SER A 115 -0.21 -0.88 7.14
C SER A 115 -0.73 -2.29 6.86
N GLY A 116 0.16 -3.29 6.76
CA GLY A 116 -0.22 -4.69 6.60
C GLY A 116 -0.27 -5.18 5.15
N ASN A 117 -0.19 -4.28 4.16
CA ASN A 117 -0.22 -4.65 2.74
C ASN A 117 1.08 -5.35 2.29
N TRP A 118 1.03 -6.04 1.15
CA TRP A 118 2.22 -6.58 0.52
C TRP A 118 2.62 -5.79 -0.71
N ILE A 119 3.88 -5.90 -1.11
CA ILE A 119 4.43 -5.21 -2.27
C ILE A 119 5.10 -6.21 -3.20
N ILE A 120 4.63 -6.28 -4.44
CA ILE A 120 5.44 -6.83 -5.51
C ILE A 120 6.40 -5.74 -5.96
N ALA A 121 7.70 -6.03 -5.97
CA ALA A 121 8.74 -5.11 -6.42
C ALA A 121 9.44 -5.68 -7.65
N CYS A 122 9.53 -4.90 -8.72
CA CYS A 122 10.39 -5.18 -9.85
C CYS A 122 11.77 -4.59 -9.57
N MET A 123 12.74 -5.44 -9.29
CA MET A 123 14.12 -5.10 -9.02
C MET A 123 14.89 -4.88 -10.33
N GLY A 124 15.76 -3.89 -10.33
CA GLY A 124 16.82 -3.72 -11.31
C GLY A 124 18.10 -4.44 -10.89
N LYS A 125 19.19 -4.16 -11.62
CA LYS A 125 20.50 -4.77 -11.39
C LYS A 125 21.00 -4.51 -9.95
N GLY A 126 21.53 -5.55 -9.29
CA GLY A 126 22.09 -5.44 -7.95
C GLY A 126 22.00 -6.75 -7.18
N ASN A 127 21.58 -6.65 -5.92
CA ASN A 127 21.54 -7.73 -4.94
C ASN A 127 20.60 -8.88 -5.34
N TRP A 128 19.49 -8.57 -6.02
CA TRP A 128 18.48 -9.57 -6.41
C TRP A 128 18.68 -10.14 -7.83
N THR A 129 19.29 -9.39 -8.74
CA THR A 129 19.36 -9.78 -10.17
C THR A 129 20.43 -8.99 -10.93
N GLN A 130 20.82 -9.47 -12.10
CA GLN A 130 21.68 -8.72 -13.02
C GLN A 130 20.90 -7.85 -14.03
N SER A 131 19.58 -8.03 -14.14
CA SER A 131 18.74 -7.33 -15.11
C SER A 131 17.40 -6.87 -14.50
N GLY A 132 16.42 -7.75 -14.47
CA GLY A 132 15.08 -7.54 -13.94
C GLY A 132 14.60 -8.77 -13.16
N HIS A 133 13.91 -8.55 -12.04
CA HIS A 133 13.39 -9.64 -11.21
C HIS A 133 12.21 -9.19 -10.37
N TYR A 134 11.20 -10.02 -10.21
CA TYR A 134 10.09 -9.74 -9.30
C TYR A 134 10.32 -10.42 -7.96
N VAL A 135 10.07 -9.69 -6.88
CA VAL A 135 10.11 -10.19 -5.51
C VAL A 135 8.90 -9.72 -4.73
N LEU A 136 8.51 -10.46 -3.69
CA LEU A 136 7.39 -10.12 -2.82
C LEU A 136 7.91 -9.64 -1.46
N ALA A 137 7.81 -8.34 -1.19
CA ALA A 137 8.08 -7.76 0.12
C ALA A 137 6.81 -7.79 0.98
N TYR A 138 6.92 -8.26 2.22
CA TYR A 138 5.75 -8.51 3.08
C TYR A 138 5.86 -7.91 4.48
N GLN A 139 7.03 -7.43 4.90
CA GLN A 139 7.21 -6.80 6.20
C GLN A 139 8.39 -5.83 6.18
N ILE A 140 8.28 -4.73 6.92
CA ILE A 140 9.40 -3.86 7.29
C ILE A 140 9.49 -3.83 8.81
N LYS A 141 10.68 -4.14 9.35
CA LYS A 141 10.97 -4.08 10.78
C LYS A 141 12.45 -3.74 10.99
N ASP A 142 12.73 -2.83 11.92
CA ASP A 142 14.09 -2.42 12.30
C ASP A 142 14.95 -1.99 11.09
N ASP A 143 14.38 -1.15 10.21
CA ASP A 143 14.97 -0.69 8.93
C ASP A 143 15.34 -1.79 7.93
N LYS A 144 14.83 -3.01 8.16
CA LYS A 144 14.97 -4.14 7.23
C LYS A 144 13.65 -4.47 6.56
N VAL A 145 13.72 -4.77 5.27
CA VAL A 145 12.62 -5.33 4.50
C VAL A 145 12.77 -6.85 4.41
N TYR A 146 11.67 -7.55 4.67
CA TYR A 146 11.56 -9.00 4.56
C TYR A 146 10.87 -9.35 3.25
N ILE A 147 11.50 -10.25 2.50
CA ILE A 147 11.17 -10.54 1.11
C ILE A 147 11.08 -12.06 0.91
N ASN A 148 10.04 -12.50 0.22
CA ASN A 148 10.02 -13.80 -0.42
C ASN A 148 10.53 -13.63 -1.86
N ASP A 149 11.76 -14.05 -2.09
CA ASP A 149 12.40 -13.99 -3.40
C ASP A 149 12.20 -15.33 -4.13
N PRO A 150 11.46 -15.38 -5.25
CA PRO A 150 11.14 -16.64 -5.90
C PRO A 150 12.37 -17.37 -6.47
N GLN A 151 13.53 -16.74 -6.61
CA GLN A 151 14.71 -17.36 -7.20
C GLN A 151 15.79 -17.74 -6.18
N SER A 152 15.66 -17.35 -4.90
CA SER A 152 16.74 -17.55 -3.93
C SER A 152 16.31 -17.43 -2.48
N THR A 153 16.84 -18.33 -1.65
CA THR A 153 16.70 -18.31 -0.18
C THR A 153 17.86 -17.64 0.55
N LYS A 154 18.86 -17.11 -0.18
CA LYS A 154 20.01 -16.43 0.41
C LYS A 154 19.59 -15.30 1.36
N SER A 155 20.24 -15.21 2.52
CA SER A 155 19.90 -14.28 3.61
C SER A 155 19.75 -12.83 3.14
N GLU A 156 20.68 -12.37 2.31
CA GLU A 156 20.76 -11.01 1.78
C GLU A 156 19.63 -10.69 0.78
N ARG A 157 18.98 -11.72 0.20
CA ARG A 157 17.86 -11.55 -0.75
C ARG A 157 16.50 -11.63 -0.05
N ILE A 158 16.41 -12.32 1.09
CA ILE A 158 15.18 -12.47 1.87
C ILE A 158 15.06 -11.46 3.02
N CYS A 159 16.16 -10.82 3.41
CA CYS A 159 16.19 -9.76 4.42
C CYS A 159 17.29 -8.75 4.07
N ALA A 160 16.92 -7.51 3.79
CA ALA A 160 17.87 -6.47 3.36
C ALA A 160 17.53 -5.11 3.99
N ASP A 161 18.49 -4.20 4.02
CA ASP A 161 18.24 -2.81 4.42
C ASP A 161 17.24 -2.14 3.47
N VAL A 162 16.27 -1.40 4.03
CA VAL A 162 15.25 -0.70 3.24
C VAL A 162 15.87 0.25 2.22
N GLY A 163 16.96 0.93 2.57
CA GLY A 163 17.68 1.81 1.64
C GLY A 163 18.29 1.05 0.46
N LEU A 164 18.87 -0.14 0.69
CA LEU A 164 19.41 -0.99 -0.37
C LEU A 164 18.29 -1.45 -1.30
N TRP A 165 17.19 -1.94 -0.74
CA TRP A 165 16.01 -2.36 -1.50
C TRP A 165 15.47 -1.22 -2.38
N GLN A 166 15.19 -0.06 -1.79
CA GLN A 166 14.66 1.10 -2.50
C GLN A 166 15.59 1.55 -3.64
N SER A 167 16.91 1.55 -3.42
CA SER A 167 17.89 1.97 -4.43
C SER A 167 17.86 1.10 -5.70
N GLN A 168 17.41 -0.15 -5.58
CA GLN A 168 17.41 -1.13 -6.66
C GLN A 168 16.02 -1.38 -7.25
N VAL A 169 14.96 -0.76 -6.75
CA VAL A 169 13.61 -0.94 -7.32
C VAL A 169 13.43 -0.13 -8.61
N LYS A 170 12.81 -0.76 -9.61
CA LYS A 170 12.28 -0.10 -10.82
C LYS A 170 10.80 0.29 -10.64
N TYR A 171 9.98 -0.64 -10.16
CA TYR A 171 8.52 -0.49 -10.06
C TYR A 171 7.94 -1.21 -8.84
N TYR A 172 6.85 -0.68 -8.30
CA TYR A 172 6.08 -1.29 -7.21
C TYR A 172 4.63 -1.55 -7.63
N TRP A 173 4.06 -2.61 -7.05
CA TRP A 173 2.64 -2.88 -7.00
C TRP A 173 2.25 -3.15 -5.56
N ILE A 174 1.24 -2.41 -5.07
CA ILE A 174 0.62 -2.68 -3.78
C ILE A 174 -0.38 -3.80 -3.98
N VAL A 175 -0.27 -4.84 -3.16
CA VAL A 175 -1.25 -5.89 -3.01
C VAL A 175 -2.02 -5.55 -1.75
N GLU A 176 -3.25 -5.08 -1.94
CA GLU A 176 -4.12 -4.75 -0.81
C GLU A 176 -4.54 -6.04 -0.16
N MET A 177 -4.29 -6.12 1.14
CA MET A 177 -4.65 -7.27 1.93
C MET A 177 -6.07 -7.05 2.40
N ASP A 178 -6.87 -8.11 2.36
CA ASP A 178 -8.11 -8.17 3.13
C ASP A 178 -7.70 -8.18 4.60
N ASN A 179 -7.33 -7.03 5.14
CA ASN A 179 -7.33 -6.83 6.56
C ASN A 179 -8.81 -6.91 6.91
N GLY A 180 -9.30 -8.11 7.25
CA GLY A 180 -10.72 -8.37 7.46
C GLY A 180 -11.32 -7.24 8.29
N GLY A 181 -12.15 -6.40 7.65
CA GLY A 181 -12.79 -5.27 8.32
C GLY A 181 -11.87 -4.24 8.99
N GLU A 182 -10.59 -4.12 8.63
CA GLU A 182 -9.76 -2.95 8.97
C GLU A 182 -9.58 -2.00 7.77
N GLU A 183 -10.29 -2.24 6.68
CA GLU A 183 -10.92 -1.09 6.06
C GLU A 183 -11.91 -0.56 7.10
N ASN A 184 -11.54 0.58 7.70
CA ASN A 184 -12.42 1.59 8.28
C ASN A 184 -12.43 1.75 9.80
N GLU A 185 -11.47 1.31 10.63
CA GLU A 185 -11.49 1.78 12.03
C GLU A 185 -11.15 3.27 12.13
N MET A 186 -10.19 3.77 11.33
CA MET A 186 -9.87 5.21 11.29
C MET A 186 -10.81 6.08 10.43
N ALA A 187 -11.53 5.50 9.47
CA ALA A 187 -12.50 6.24 8.65
C ALA A 187 -13.99 6.01 9.08
N GLN A 188 -14.28 5.01 9.95
CA GLN A 188 -15.50 4.92 10.78
C GLN A 188 -15.28 5.45 12.19
N LEU A 189 -14.06 5.83 12.61
CA LEU A 189 -13.89 6.51 13.89
C LEU A 189 -14.68 7.82 13.82
N ARG A 190 -15.85 7.78 14.45
CA ARG A 190 -16.77 8.90 14.57
C ARG A 190 -16.81 9.30 16.03
N TYR A 191 -16.81 10.59 16.24
CA TYR A 191 -16.97 11.20 17.53
C TYR A 191 -18.41 11.66 17.62
N GLU A 192 -19.20 10.96 18.41
CA GLU A 192 -20.60 11.32 18.63
C GLU A 192 -20.68 12.67 19.35
N LYS A 193 -19.79 12.91 20.30
CA LYS A 193 -19.73 14.13 21.12
C LYS A 193 -18.36 14.79 21.09
N LEU A 194 -18.32 16.07 21.43
CA LEU A 194 -17.08 16.85 21.54
C LEU A 194 -16.05 16.19 22.48
N GLN A 195 -16.51 15.64 23.61
CA GLN A 195 -15.64 15.01 24.60
C GLN A 195 -14.94 13.74 24.08
N ASP A 196 -15.50 13.09 23.06
CA ASP A 196 -14.97 11.85 22.47
C ASP A 196 -13.75 12.13 21.58
N ILE A 197 -13.59 13.39 21.13
CA ILE A 197 -12.44 13.82 20.33
C ILE A 197 -11.19 13.89 21.23
N PRO A 198 -10.11 13.16 20.91
CA PRO A 198 -8.83 13.30 21.61
C PRO A 198 -8.33 14.73 21.50
N ASN A 199 -7.79 15.27 22.59
CA ASN A 199 -7.21 16.62 22.55
C ASN A 199 -5.74 16.65 22.10
N ASP A 200 -5.29 15.60 21.41
CA ASP A 200 -3.97 15.54 20.80
C ASP A 200 -3.85 16.69 19.79
N TYR A 201 -2.75 17.43 19.87
CA TYR A 201 -2.48 18.59 19.01
C TYR A 201 -3.60 19.66 19.01
N GLY A 202 -4.44 19.70 20.06
CA GLY A 202 -5.50 20.70 20.24
C GLY A 202 -6.76 20.46 19.40
N PHE A 203 -6.98 19.26 18.87
CA PHE A 203 -8.11 18.99 17.98
C PHE A 203 -9.47 19.28 18.64
N ARG A 204 -9.70 18.75 19.85
CA ARG A 204 -10.94 19.00 20.59
C ARG A 204 -11.17 20.49 20.83
N THR A 205 -10.15 21.22 21.29
CA THR A 205 -10.24 22.67 21.52
C THR A 205 -10.59 23.45 20.25
N ILE A 206 -10.07 23.03 19.10
CA ILE A 206 -10.40 23.66 17.82
C ILE A 206 -11.86 23.38 17.43
N ILE A 207 -12.33 22.14 17.55
CA ILE A 207 -13.72 21.81 17.27
C ILE A 207 -14.68 22.55 18.21
N GLU A 208 -14.34 22.65 19.50
CA GLU A 208 -15.08 23.46 20.47
C GLU A 208 -15.15 24.94 20.06
N THR A 209 -14.03 25.52 19.62
CA THR A 209 -13.99 26.90 19.09
C THR A 209 -14.92 27.07 17.89
N LEU A 210 -14.94 26.10 16.97
CA LEU A 210 -15.82 26.12 15.80
C LEU A 210 -17.30 25.94 16.17
N MET A 211 -17.61 25.21 17.25
CA MET A 211 -18.97 25.09 17.78
C MET A 211 -19.43 26.41 18.42
N ASN A 212 -18.58 27.04 19.24
CA ASN A 212 -18.85 28.35 19.84
C ASN A 212 -19.05 29.46 18.79
N ALA A 213 -18.39 29.33 17.63
CA ALA A 213 -18.56 30.21 16.48
C ALA A 213 -19.79 29.88 15.61
N GLU A 214 -20.60 28.88 15.98
CA GLU A 214 -21.73 28.34 15.22
C GLU A 214 -21.36 27.91 13.78
N ILE A 215 -20.13 27.43 13.59
CA ILE A 215 -19.64 26.85 12.33
C ILE A 215 -20.01 25.38 12.27
N ILE A 216 -19.81 24.68 13.38
CA ILE A 216 -20.31 23.32 13.61
C ILE A 216 -21.51 23.46 14.55
N LYS A 217 -22.60 22.76 14.25
CA LYS A 217 -23.80 22.73 15.10
C LYS A 217 -24.07 21.27 15.46
N GLY A 218 -24.36 21.03 16.73
CA GLY A 218 -24.89 19.75 17.16
C GLY A 218 -26.37 19.60 16.80
N ASP A 219 -26.96 18.49 17.25
CA ASP A 219 -28.39 18.20 17.13
C ASP A 219 -29.29 19.10 17.99
N GLY A 220 -28.72 19.92 18.87
CA GLY A 220 -29.43 20.85 19.75
C GLY A 220 -30.08 20.16 20.95
N SER A 221 -29.62 18.95 21.30
CA SER A 221 -30.07 18.20 22.48
C SER A 221 -29.58 18.80 23.80
N ASP A 222 -28.54 19.63 23.77
CA ASP A 222 -28.00 20.38 24.90
C ASP A 222 -27.83 21.87 24.58
N SER A 223 -28.63 22.71 25.25
CA SER A 223 -28.58 24.18 25.13
C SER A 223 -27.26 24.82 25.60
N GLN A 224 -26.38 24.08 26.28
CA GLN A 224 -25.03 24.54 26.66
C GLN A 224 -23.92 24.03 25.71
N GLY A 225 -24.26 23.24 24.69
CA GLY A 225 -23.42 22.93 23.52
C GLY A 225 -22.32 21.87 23.70
N ASN A 226 -22.02 21.44 24.94
CA ASN A 226 -20.89 20.56 25.21
C ASN A 226 -21.24 19.06 25.25
N ASN A 227 -22.54 18.72 25.32
CA ASN A 227 -23.03 17.34 25.23
C ASN A 227 -23.85 17.04 23.96
N ASP A 228 -23.95 18.02 23.07
CA ASP A 228 -24.62 17.92 21.78
C ASP A 228 -24.03 16.78 20.93
N VAL A 229 -24.88 16.09 20.17
CA VAL A 229 -24.42 15.09 19.20
C VAL A 229 -23.92 15.82 17.95
N ILE A 230 -22.62 15.73 17.68
CA ILE A 230 -21.94 16.32 16.52
C ILE A 230 -21.67 15.31 15.41
N ASP A 231 -21.54 14.03 15.76
CA ASP A 231 -21.32 12.89 14.86
C ASP A 231 -20.33 13.16 13.70
N LEU A 232 -19.08 13.45 14.06
CA LEU A 232 -18.01 13.75 13.10
C LEU A 232 -17.06 12.57 12.94
N SER A 233 -16.81 12.15 11.70
CA SER A 233 -15.69 11.26 11.39
C SER A 233 -14.35 11.94 11.70
N LEU A 234 -13.32 11.13 11.96
CA LEU A 234 -11.95 11.60 12.14
C LEU A 234 -11.46 12.48 10.98
N ASP A 235 -11.81 12.12 9.74
CA ASP A 235 -11.41 12.89 8.56
C ASP A 235 -12.12 14.25 8.51
N GLN A 236 -13.40 14.32 8.88
CA GLN A 236 -14.09 15.61 9.02
C GLN A 236 -13.44 16.48 10.10
N VAL A 237 -13.10 15.91 11.26
CA VAL A 237 -12.37 16.63 12.32
C VAL A 237 -11.03 17.16 11.79
N ARG A 238 -10.25 16.33 11.09
CA ARG A 238 -8.97 16.75 10.50
C ARG A 238 -9.15 17.86 9.46
N ILE A 239 -10.15 17.75 8.60
CA ILE A 239 -10.46 18.78 7.60
C ILE A 239 -10.82 20.10 8.29
N PHE A 240 -11.68 20.08 9.30
CA PHE A 240 -12.02 21.29 10.07
C PHE A 240 -10.81 21.91 10.74
N VAL A 241 -9.93 21.09 11.34
CA VAL A 241 -8.69 21.58 11.95
C VAL A 241 -7.74 22.20 10.92
N ILE A 242 -7.58 21.58 9.74
CA ILE A 242 -6.75 22.10 8.65
C ILE A 242 -7.31 23.45 8.16
N LEU A 243 -8.63 23.52 7.94
CA LEU A 243 -9.31 24.73 7.48
C LEU A 243 -9.24 25.86 8.51
N TYR A 244 -9.45 25.55 9.79
CA TYR A 244 -9.28 26.51 10.89
C TYR A 244 -7.87 27.08 10.90
N ARG A 245 -6.84 26.23 10.91
CA ARG A 245 -5.44 26.68 10.90
C ARG A 245 -5.05 27.46 9.65
N GLY A 246 -5.74 27.23 8.53
CA GLY A 246 -5.59 27.98 7.28
C GLY A 246 -6.33 29.32 7.26
N GLY A 247 -7.03 29.69 8.34
CA GLY A 247 -7.78 30.93 8.45
C GLY A 247 -9.12 30.94 7.69
N ALA A 248 -9.60 29.78 7.23
CA ALA A 248 -10.82 29.69 6.42
C ALA A 248 -12.08 30.18 7.16
N PHE A 249 -12.01 30.21 8.49
CA PHE A 249 -13.11 30.57 9.38
C PHE A 249 -12.92 31.91 10.10
N ASP A 250 -11.78 32.61 9.90
CA ASP A 250 -11.40 33.78 10.70
C ASP A 250 -12.44 34.89 10.68
N ARG A 251 -13.05 35.14 9.52
CA ARG A 251 -14.13 36.13 9.39
C ARG A 251 -15.30 35.83 10.33
N LYS A 252 -15.71 34.55 10.40
CA LYS A 252 -16.84 34.13 11.23
C LYS A 252 -16.48 34.04 12.70
N LEU A 253 -15.22 33.72 13.03
CA LEU A 253 -14.69 33.82 14.39
C LEU A 253 -14.77 35.27 14.91
N LEU A 254 -14.31 36.23 14.10
CA LEU A 254 -14.36 37.65 14.43
C LEU A 254 -15.79 38.17 14.59
N GLU A 255 -16.72 37.76 13.72
CA GLU A 255 -18.15 38.10 13.83
C GLU A 255 -18.79 37.63 15.15
N LYS A 256 -18.22 36.57 15.76
CA LYS A 256 -18.63 36.03 17.06
C LYS A 256 -17.76 36.50 18.23
N GLY A 257 -16.83 37.43 17.99
CA GLY A 257 -15.95 37.99 19.03
C GLY A 257 -14.83 37.05 19.49
N LEU A 258 -14.51 36.02 18.70
CA LEU A 258 -13.43 35.07 18.97
C LEU A 258 -12.14 35.47 18.23
N GLU A 259 -11.00 35.02 18.75
CA GLU A 259 -9.70 35.27 18.12
C GLU A 259 -9.57 34.50 16.79
N PRO A 260 -9.04 35.14 15.72
CA PRO A 260 -8.79 34.46 14.45
C PRO A 260 -7.60 33.51 14.57
N ALA A 261 -7.61 32.44 13.77
CA ALA A 261 -6.53 31.46 13.74
C ALA A 261 -5.26 32.02 13.07
N VAL A 262 -5.43 32.89 12.07
CA VAL A 262 -4.33 33.61 11.42
C VAL A 262 -4.44 35.09 11.80
N LYS A 263 -3.31 35.69 12.19
CA LYS A 263 -3.26 37.14 12.42
C LYS A 263 -3.49 37.84 11.08
N ILE A 264 -4.63 38.51 10.96
CA ILE A 264 -5.00 39.37 9.83
C ILE A 264 -4.23 40.68 9.92
#